data_AF-A0A9D2FBX2-F1
#
_entry.id   AF-A0A9D2FBX2-F1
#
_cell.length_a   1.000
_cell.length_b   1.000
_cell.length_c   1.000
_cell.angle_alpha   90.00
_cell.angle_beta   90.00
_cell.angle_gamma   90.00
#
_symmetry.space_group_name_H-M   'P 1'
#
loop_
_entity.id
_entity.type
_entity.pdbx_description
1 polymer ?
#
loop_
_entity_poly.entity_id
_entity_poly.type
_entity_poly.pdbx_seq_one_letter_code
_entity_poly.pdbx_strand_id
1 'polypeptide(L)' 'MQLAMAYVPWQTWNKTYDAETALDRGTISPELDFPFLGEEVCD' A
#
# COMPACT_ATOMS: atom_id res chain seq x y z
N MET A 1 -26.52 8.69 13.77
CA MET A 1 -25.16 8.13 13.54
C MET A 1 -24.87 8.20 12.06
N GLN A 2 -23.95 9.06 11.64
CA GLN A 2 -23.47 9.12 10.26
C GLN A 2 -22.17 8.33 10.20
N LEU A 3 -22.13 7.29 9.36
CA LEU A 3 -20.88 6.63 9.01
C LEU A 3 -20.07 7.63 8.19
N ALA A 4 -19.00 8.17 8.76
CA ALA A 4 -18.11 9.05 8.02
C ALA A 4 -17.36 8.22 6.97
N MET A 5 -17.76 8.36 5.71
CA MET A 5 -17.02 7.81 4.57
C MET A 5 -15.99 8.84 4.14
N ALA A 6 -14.71 8.55 4.35
CA ALA A 6 -13.63 9.37 3.79
C ALA A 6 -13.52 9.13 2.29
N TYR A 7 -13.21 10.18 1.54
CA TYR A 7 -12.87 10.05 0.13
C TYR A 7 -11.50 9.39 -0.02
N VAL A 8 -11.42 8.33 -0.83
CA VAL A 8 -10.15 7.73 -1.25
C VAL A 8 -9.83 8.25 -2.65
N PRO A 9 -8.70 8.95 -2.85
CA PRO A 9 -8.29 9.41 -4.17
C PRO A 9 -8.04 8.23 -5.12
N TRP A 10 -8.26 8.47 -6.40
CA TRP A 10 -7.97 7.47 -7.42
C TRP A 10 -6.46 7.27 -7.53
N GLN A 11 -6.01 6.02 -7.41
CA GLN A 11 -4.59 5.68 -7.57
C GLN A 11 -4.22 5.68 -9.06
N THR A 12 -3.09 6.32 -9.39
CA THR A 12 -2.54 6.33 -10.75
C THR A 12 -1.49 5.22 -10.91
N TRP A 13 -1.34 4.69 -12.13
CA TRP A 13 -0.35 3.66 -12.41
C TRP A 13 1.01 4.29 -12.71
N ASN A 14 2.03 3.85 -11.97
CA ASN A 14 3.43 4.14 -12.22
C ASN A 14 4.16 2.90 -12.77
N LYS A 15 5.49 2.95 -12.85
CA LYS A 15 6.30 1.79 -13.24
C LYS A 15 6.08 0.66 -12.23
N THR A 16 5.58 -0.47 -12.71
CA THR A 16 5.33 -1.67 -11.89
C THR A 16 6.55 -2.59 -11.84
N TYR A 17 6.60 -3.44 -10.83
CA TYR A 17 7.43 -4.64 -10.87
C TYR A 17 6.95 -5.62 -11.95
N ASP A 18 7.84 -6.53 -12.37
CA ASP A 18 7.44 -7.73 -13.08
C ASP A 18 6.71 -8.71 -12.13
N ALA A 19 6.12 -9.77 -12.69
CA ALA A 19 5.25 -10.67 -11.93
C ALA A 19 5.97 -11.43 -10.81
N GLU A 20 7.20 -11.89 -11.03
CA GLU A 20 7.95 -12.67 -10.02
C GLU A 20 8.37 -11.75 -8.88
N THR A 21 8.94 -10.59 -9.21
CA THR A 21 9.32 -9.58 -8.20
C THR A 21 8.11 -9.11 -7.39
N ALA A 22 6.98 -8.86 -8.04
CA ALA A 22 5.75 -8.41 -7.36
C ALA A 22 5.22 -9.46 -6.38
N LEU A 23 5.29 -10.74 -6.75
CA LEU A 23 4.87 -11.85 -5.89
C LEU A 23 5.78 -11.94 -4.65
N ASP A 24 7.09 -11.85 -4.85
CA ASP A 24 8.08 -11.90 -3.75
C ASP A 24 7.95 -10.71 -2.79
N ARG A 25 7.66 -9.51 -3.29
CA ARG A 25 7.46 -8.30 -2.48
C ARG A 25 6.07 -8.21 -1.84
N GLY A 26 5.09 -8.94 -2.35
CA GLY A 26 3.69 -8.83 -1.91
C GLY A 26 2.98 -7.56 -2.40
N THR A 27 3.58 -6.83 -3.35
CA THR A 27 2.99 -5.65 -3.99
C THR A 27 3.54 -5.49 -5.41
N ILE A 28 2.68 -5.11 -6.36
CA ILE A 28 3.10 -4.76 -7.74
C ILE A 28 3.62 -3.33 -7.84
N SER A 29 3.27 -2.48 -6.86
CA SER A 29 3.58 -1.06 -6.83
C SER A 29 4.83 -0.81 -5.98
N PRO A 30 5.98 -0.44 -6.58
CA PRO A 30 7.24 -0.23 -5.85
C PRO A 30 7.15 0.85 -4.78
N GLU A 31 6.32 1.87 -5.01
CA GLU A 31 6.04 2.97 -4.07
C GLU A 31 5.31 2.54 -2.80
N LEU A 32 4.81 1.30 -2.72
CA LEU A 32 4.15 0.73 -1.54
C LEU A 32 5.03 -0.30 -0.81
N ASP A 33 6.22 -0.60 -1.32
CA ASP A 33 7.17 -1.57 -0.77
C ASP A 33 8.02 -0.89 0.33
N PHE A 34 7.45 -0.75 1.52
CA PHE A 34 8.09 -0.14 2.68
C PHE A 34 8.58 -1.18 3.69
N PRO A 35 9.70 -0.93 4.41
CA PRO A 35 10.11 -1.80 5.50
C PRO A 35 9.04 -1.84 6.58
N PHE A 36 8.79 -3.03 7.13
CA PHE A 36 7.94 -3.18 8.30
C PHE A 36 8.62 -2.57 9.52
N LEU A 37 8.08 -1.45 10.02
CA LEU A 37 8.65 -0.72 11.16
C LEU A 37 8.31 -1.36 12.52
N GLY A 38 7.27 -2.20 12.59
CA GLY A 38 6.96 -2.99 13.78
C GLY A 38 6.61 -2.19 15.04
N GLU A 39 6.36 -0.88 14.93
CA GLU A 39 5.91 -0.08 16.07
C GLU A 39 4.45 -0.42 16.37
N GLU A 40 4.20 -0.90 17.59
CA GLU A 40 2.85 -0.99 18.13
C GLU A 40 2.32 0.43 18.30
N VAL A 41 1.14 0.73 17.76
CA VAL A 41 0.46 2.00 18.04
C VAL A 41 -0.01 1.92 19.49
N CYS A 42 0.80 2.41 20.43
CA CYS A 42 0.36 2.66 21.79
C CYS A 42 -0.59 3.88 21.78
N ASP A 43 -1.85 3.66 22.18
CA ASP A 43 -2.87 4.69 22.40
C ASP A 43 -2.41 5.79 23.38
#